data_AF-A0A1Y4GG45-F1
#
_entry.id   AF-A0A1Y4GG45-F1
#
_cell.length_a   1.000
_cell.length_b   1.000
_cell.length_c   1.000
_cell.angle_alpha   90.00
_cell.angle_beta   90.00
_cell.angle_gamma   90.00
#
_symmetry.space_group_name_H-M   'P 1'
#
loop_
_entity.id
_entity.type
_entity.pdbx_description
1 polymer ?
#
loop_
_entity_poly.entity_id
_entity_poly.type
_entity_poly.pdbx_seq_one_letter_code
_entity_poly.pdbx_strand_id
1 'polypeptide(L)'
;MIDFHELNLETIQSQYGASPHLRGIIEAAAKRIDPNSDINTFYEKIFNLDTAEGIGLDIWGQIVAVPRRMLVPSGEYFGFDGSQLNPFNQAPFYNSATLGEFYELADEAYRKLIYYKAMANISEDTAEAQNRLLSLLFGDVVTSIGLEGIVPNGIMKIRVIFYFYLSSYEIEIFKNYGLLNRGAGVGWEYYQIDPDRTFGFDGSGLQPFNQGTFDGYGIVQGA
;
A
#
# COMPACT_ATOMS: atom_id res chain seq x y z
N MET A 1 -12.83 27.67 -2.24
CA MET A 1 -13.09 27.69 -0.78
C MET A 1 -13.94 28.93 -0.53
N ILE A 2 -15.14 28.77 0.00
CA ILE A 2 -16.00 29.93 0.34
C ILE A 2 -15.33 30.60 1.53
N ASP A 3 -14.88 31.84 1.38
CA ASP A 3 -14.26 32.60 2.45
C ASP A 3 -15.35 33.18 3.36
N PHE A 4 -15.56 32.55 4.52
CA PHE A 4 -16.54 33.02 5.49
C PHE A 4 -16.15 34.35 6.16
N HIS A 5 -14.96 34.92 5.89
CA HIS A 5 -14.66 36.30 6.28
C HIS A 5 -15.54 37.34 5.57
N GLU A 6 -16.05 37.06 4.37
CA GLU A 6 -16.90 38.00 3.62
C GLU A 6 -18.27 38.24 4.28
N LEU A 7 -18.69 37.39 5.23
CA LEU A 7 -19.98 37.54 5.91
C LEU A 7 -20.06 38.72 6.90
N ASN A 8 -18.96 39.41 7.22
CA ASN A 8 -18.88 40.09 8.52
C ASN A 8 -18.74 41.63 8.52
N LEU A 9 -18.51 42.31 7.40
CA LEU A 9 -18.44 43.78 7.40
C LEU A 9 -19.23 44.46 6.26
N GLU A 10 -19.33 43.85 5.09
CA GLU A 10 -20.11 44.42 3.98
C GLU A 10 -21.63 44.34 4.19
N THR A 11 -22.07 43.40 5.04
CA THR A 11 -23.49 43.13 5.33
C THR A 11 -24.08 44.02 6.42
N ILE A 12 -23.29 44.90 7.05
CA ILE A 12 -23.78 45.82 8.09
C ILE A 12 -24.54 46.97 7.42
N GLN A 13 -25.79 47.19 7.82
CA GLN A 13 -26.55 48.34 7.32
C GLN A 13 -25.82 49.66 7.63
N SER A 14 -25.73 50.55 6.64
CA SER A 14 -24.94 51.78 6.70
C SER A 14 -25.21 52.66 7.94
N GLN A 15 -26.46 52.69 8.42
CA GLN A 15 -26.85 53.44 9.62
C GLN A 15 -26.16 52.97 10.92
N TYR A 16 -25.68 51.72 10.98
CA TYR A 16 -24.99 51.14 12.14
C TYR A 16 -23.47 51.01 11.94
N GLY A 17 -22.95 51.27 10.74
CA GLY A 17 -21.53 51.10 10.41
C GLY A 17 -20.56 52.02 11.17
N ALA A 18 -21.07 53.10 11.78
CA ALA A 18 -20.28 54.06 12.56
C ALA A 18 -20.23 53.74 14.07
N SER A 19 -21.02 52.80 14.58
CA SER A 19 -21.08 52.49 16.02
C SER A 19 -20.00 51.49 16.45
N PRO A 20 -19.01 51.89 17.28
CA PRO A 20 -17.92 50.99 17.70
C PRO A 20 -18.42 49.81 18.55
N HIS A 21 -19.46 50.03 19.37
CA HIS A 21 -20.03 48.99 20.23
C HIS A 21 -20.75 47.91 19.43
N LEU A 22 -21.57 48.29 18.44
CA LEU A 22 -22.30 47.32 17.62
C LEU A 22 -21.35 46.49 16.75
N ARG A 23 -20.32 47.14 16.18
CA ARG A 23 -19.28 46.44 15.42
C ARG A 23 -18.51 45.44 16.28
N GLY A 24 -18.12 45.83 17.49
CA GLY A 24 -17.44 44.92 18.42
C GLY A 24 -18.27 43.68 18.78
N ILE A 25 -19.58 43.81 18.95
CA ILE A 25 -20.47 42.66 19.19
C ILE A 25 -20.54 41.75 17.96
N ILE A 26 -20.70 42.32 16.76
CA ILE A 26 -20.80 41.56 15.50
C ILE A 26 -19.49 40.82 15.21
N GLU A 27 -18.35 41.49 15.35
CA GLU A 27 -17.03 40.88 15.15
C GLU A 27 -16.77 39.75 16.17
N ALA A 28 -17.18 39.94 17.43
CA ALA A 28 -17.07 38.90 18.44
C ALA A 28 -18.01 37.71 18.19
N ALA A 29 -19.20 37.93 17.63
CA ALA A 29 -20.12 36.88 17.25
C ALA A 29 -19.59 36.11 16.03
N ALA A 30 -19.14 36.84 15.00
CA ALA A 30 -18.51 36.31 13.80
C ALA A 30 -17.35 35.36 14.13
N LYS A 31 -16.40 35.82 14.97
CA LYS A 31 -15.25 35.02 15.38
C LYS A 31 -15.62 33.75 16.15
N ARG A 32 -16.75 33.75 16.87
CA ARG A 32 -17.22 32.57 17.63
C ARG A 32 -17.99 31.57 16.78
N ILE A 33 -18.57 32.02 15.68
CA ILE A 33 -19.36 31.18 14.75
C ILE A 33 -18.48 30.69 13.59
N ASP A 34 -17.33 31.30 13.36
CA ASP A 34 -16.41 30.98 12.26
C ASP A 34 -16.05 29.48 12.22
N PRO A 35 -16.54 28.73 11.21
CA PRO A 35 -16.26 27.30 11.08
C PRO A 35 -14.96 27.04 10.32
N ASN A 36 -14.22 28.05 9.87
CA ASN A 36 -13.05 27.88 9.00
C ASN A 36 -12.00 26.94 9.62
N SER A 37 -11.75 27.04 10.92
CA SER A 37 -10.81 26.14 11.61
C SER A 37 -11.25 24.69 11.56
N ASP A 38 -12.55 24.43 11.76
CA ASP A 38 -13.11 23.08 11.73
C ASP A 38 -13.12 22.53 10.29
N ILE A 39 -13.45 23.38 9.31
CA ILE A 39 -13.41 23.02 7.88
C ILE A 39 -11.98 22.68 7.44
N ASN A 40 -10.99 23.46 7.86
CA ASN A 40 -9.58 23.19 7.55
C ASN A 40 -9.12 21.89 8.20
N THR A 41 -9.48 21.67 9.48
CA THR A 41 -9.17 20.42 10.17
C THR A 41 -9.82 19.22 9.48
N PHE A 42 -11.08 19.35 9.05
CA PHE A 42 -11.76 18.32 8.27
C PHE A 42 -11.05 18.07 6.94
N TYR A 43 -10.70 19.13 6.21
CA TYR A 43 -10.01 19.00 4.94
C TYR A 43 -8.67 18.30 5.11
N GLU A 44 -7.85 18.69 6.09
CA GLU A 44 -6.53 18.11 6.32
C GLU A 44 -6.61 16.66 6.80
N LYS A 45 -7.49 16.35 7.76
CA LYS A 45 -7.52 15.02 8.40
C LYS A 45 -8.36 13.98 7.65
N ILE A 46 -9.33 14.42 6.85
CA ILE A 46 -10.28 13.53 6.17
C ILE A 46 -10.14 13.61 4.66
N PHE A 47 -10.21 14.81 4.09
CA PHE A 47 -10.37 14.97 2.64
C PHE A 47 -9.04 14.88 1.87
N ASN A 48 -7.99 15.51 2.38
CA ASN A 48 -6.68 15.55 1.74
C ASN A 48 -5.93 14.25 2.01
N LEU A 49 -5.76 13.42 0.98
CA LEU A 49 -5.13 12.10 1.11
C LEU A 49 -3.67 12.16 1.60
N ASP A 50 -2.95 13.26 1.31
CA ASP A 50 -1.55 13.43 1.73
C ASP A 50 -1.41 13.63 3.25
N THR A 51 -2.42 14.26 3.87
CA THR A 51 -2.42 14.60 5.30
C THR A 51 -3.44 13.81 6.11
N ALA A 52 -4.33 13.05 5.46
CA ALA A 52 -5.34 12.27 6.12
C ALA A 52 -4.72 11.24 7.07
N GLU A 53 -5.40 11.02 8.20
CA GLU A 53 -5.00 10.13 9.28
C GLU A 53 -6.23 9.37 9.81
N GLY A 54 -6.01 8.16 10.33
CA GLY A 54 -7.07 7.35 10.96
C GLY A 54 -8.33 7.23 10.08
N ILE A 55 -9.48 7.66 10.60
CA ILE A 55 -10.79 7.50 9.92
C ILE A 55 -10.81 8.14 8.52
N GLY A 56 -10.06 9.22 8.29
CA GLY A 56 -9.98 9.85 6.97
C GLY A 56 -9.44 8.90 5.90
N LEU A 57 -8.34 8.21 6.23
CA LEU A 57 -7.75 7.20 5.36
C LEU A 57 -8.66 5.96 5.22
N ASP A 58 -9.39 5.60 6.27
CA ASP A 58 -10.34 4.47 6.20
C ASP A 58 -11.49 4.74 5.21
N ILE A 59 -11.97 5.99 5.14
CA ILE A 59 -12.97 6.40 4.14
C ILE A 59 -12.40 6.27 2.73
N TRP A 60 -11.17 6.76 2.49
CA TRP A 60 -10.51 6.61 1.20
C TRP A 60 -10.27 5.16 0.82
N GLY A 61 -9.83 4.34 1.77
CA GLY A 61 -9.69 2.90 1.60
C GLY A 61 -10.99 2.22 1.22
N GLN A 62 -12.11 2.58 1.85
CA GLN A 62 -13.43 2.08 1.48
C GLN A 62 -13.81 2.48 0.05
N ILE A 63 -13.50 3.71 -0.37
CA ILE A 63 -13.76 4.19 -1.74
C ILE A 63 -12.98 3.36 -2.77
N VAL A 64 -11.71 3.05 -2.51
CA VAL A 64 -10.88 2.25 -3.42
C VAL A 64 -11.00 0.73 -3.21
N ALA A 65 -11.86 0.30 -2.29
CA ALA A 65 -12.09 -1.09 -1.90
C ALA A 65 -10.85 -1.83 -1.36
N VAL A 66 -10.07 -1.16 -0.50
CA VAL A 66 -8.92 -1.75 0.21
C VAL A 66 -9.07 -1.52 1.71
N PRO A 67 -9.27 -2.58 2.52
CA PRO A 67 -9.32 -2.46 3.98
C PRO A 67 -7.95 -2.17 4.60
N ARG A 68 -7.91 -1.42 5.71
CA ARG A 68 -6.69 -1.18 6.50
C ARG A 68 -6.18 -2.45 7.19
N ARG A 69 -7.12 -3.30 7.62
CA ARG A 69 -6.82 -4.53 8.33
C ARG A 69 -6.79 -5.69 7.35
N MET A 70 -5.69 -6.42 7.36
CA MET A 70 -5.51 -7.62 6.54
C MET A 70 -5.17 -8.82 7.39
N LEU A 71 -5.58 -9.99 6.91
CA LEU A 71 -5.25 -11.25 7.54
C LEU A 71 -3.84 -11.64 7.11
N VAL A 72 -2.91 -11.65 8.06
CA VAL A 72 -1.54 -12.12 7.83
C VAL A 72 -1.45 -13.53 8.41
N PRO A 73 -1.11 -14.55 7.59
CA PRO A 73 -0.85 -15.89 8.10
C PRO A 73 0.19 -15.81 9.22
N SER A 74 -0.23 -16.20 10.42
CA SER A 74 0.61 -16.21 11.61
C SER A 74 0.88 -17.65 11.99
N GLY A 75 2.12 -17.97 12.29
CA GLY A 75 2.51 -19.29 12.78
C GLY A 75 3.49 -19.98 11.84
N GLU A 76 4.45 -20.63 12.47
CA GLU A 76 5.36 -21.54 11.81
C GLU A 76 4.75 -22.93 11.86
N TYR A 77 4.70 -23.61 10.71
CA TYR A 77 4.15 -24.95 10.61
C TYR A 77 5.16 -25.92 10.04
N PHE A 78 4.95 -27.19 10.35
CA PHE A 78 5.68 -28.30 9.76
C PHE A 78 5.29 -28.46 8.29
N GLY A 79 6.29 -28.69 7.44
CA GLY A 79 6.06 -29.13 6.07
C GLY A 79 7.23 -29.94 5.49
N PHE A 80 7.06 -30.29 4.23
CA PHE A 80 8.02 -31.06 3.46
C PHE A 80 8.81 -30.15 2.53
N ASP A 81 9.91 -30.68 1.99
CA ASP A 81 10.73 -29.95 1.03
C ASP A 81 9.89 -29.37 -0.12
N GLY A 82 10.13 -28.10 -0.45
CA GLY A 82 9.36 -27.32 -1.40
C GLY A 82 8.12 -26.59 -0.85
N SER A 83 7.70 -26.82 0.40
CA SER A 83 6.53 -26.11 0.97
C SER A 83 6.86 -24.77 1.64
N GLN A 84 8.14 -24.38 1.72
CA GLN A 84 8.62 -23.18 2.44
C GLN A 84 8.23 -23.16 3.93
N LEU A 85 7.96 -24.34 4.50
CA LEU A 85 7.62 -24.53 5.90
C LEU A 85 8.78 -25.22 6.63
N ASN A 86 8.68 -25.29 7.95
CA ASN A 86 9.74 -25.83 8.77
C ASN A 86 9.82 -27.37 8.70
N PRO A 87 11.01 -27.97 8.70
CA PRO A 87 11.20 -29.41 8.65
C PRO A 87 10.81 -30.08 9.97
N PHE A 88 11.00 -31.41 10.03
CA PHE A 88 10.66 -32.22 11.20
C PHE A 88 11.26 -31.65 12.50
N ASN A 89 10.46 -31.71 13.57
CA ASN A 89 10.82 -31.28 14.93
C ASN A 89 11.17 -29.78 15.08
N GLN A 90 10.77 -28.91 14.14
CA GLN A 90 10.98 -27.47 14.25
C GLN A 90 9.68 -26.68 14.44
N ALA A 91 8.54 -27.18 13.96
CA ALA A 91 7.24 -26.52 14.07
C ALA A 91 6.07 -27.52 14.22
N PRO A 92 4.92 -27.10 14.76
CA PRO A 92 3.72 -27.94 14.84
C PRO A 92 3.08 -28.18 13.46
N PHE A 93 2.25 -29.23 13.32
CA PHE A 93 1.42 -29.40 12.14
C PHE A 93 0.43 -28.23 11.96
N TYR A 94 0.08 -27.91 10.71
CA TYR A 94 -0.90 -26.88 10.39
C TYR A 94 -2.21 -27.07 11.17
N ASN A 95 -2.68 -26.00 11.80
CA ASN A 95 -3.94 -25.98 12.53
C ASN A 95 -4.86 -24.90 11.96
N SER A 96 -5.95 -25.33 11.32
CA SER A 96 -6.95 -24.46 10.68
C SER A 96 -7.74 -23.58 11.65
N ALA A 97 -7.63 -23.79 12.97
CA ALA A 97 -8.23 -22.91 13.97
C ALA A 97 -7.50 -21.56 14.13
N THR A 98 -6.23 -21.49 13.73
CA THR A 98 -5.43 -20.25 13.68
C THR A 98 -5.50 -19.71 12.26
N LEU A 99 -6.47 -18.85 11.99
CA LEU A 99 -6.71 -18.28 10.65
C LEU A 99 -5.66 -17.24 10.22
N GLY A 100 -4.77 -16.83 11.12
CA GLY A 100 -3.86 -15.70 10.95
C GLY A 100 -4.18 -14.59 11.94
N GLU A 101 -3.27 -13.64 12.07
CA GLU A 101 -3.46 -12.44 12.87
C GLU A 101 -3.91 -11.30 11.97
N PHE A 102 -4.82 -10.47 12.48
CA PHE A 102 -5.17 -9.23 11.78
C PHE A 102 -4.05 -8.23 11.98
N TYR A 103 -3.35 -7.91 10.89
CA TYR A 103 -2.38 -6.84 10.85
C TYR A 103 -3.08 -5.55 10.43
N GLU A 104 -2.90 -4.49 11.22
CA GLU A 104 -3.42 -3.16 10.94
C GLU A 104 -2.31 -2.29 10.33
N LEU A 105 -2.50 -1.84 9.10
CA LEU A 105 -1.52 -1.00 8.43
C LEU A 105 -1.43 0.37 9.09
N ALA A 106 -0.21 0.82 9.36
CA ALA A 106 0.04 2.20 9.77
C ALA A 106 -0.36 3.17 8.64
N ASP A 107 -0.73 4.39 9.00
CA ASP A 107 -1.27 5.40 8.09
C ASP A 107 -0.40 5.63 6.84
N GLU A 108 0.94 5.65 6.98
CA GLU A 108 1.84 5.84 5.85
C GLU A 108 1.78 4.65 4.86
N ALA A 109 1.87 3.42 5.36
CA ALA A 109 1.80 2.21 4.54
C ALA A 109 0.42 2.07 3.89
N TYR A 110 -0.64 2.40 4.63
CA TYR A 110 -2.00 2.33 4.12
C TYR A 110 -2.26 3.40 3.05
N ARG A 111 -1.74 4.62 3.21
CA ARG A 111 -1.80 5.67 2.20
C ARG A 111 -1.12 5.24 0.90
N LYS A 112 0.07 4.61 0.97
CA LYS A 112 0.75 4.05 -0.21
C LYS A 112 -0.13 3.01 -0.92
N LEU A 113 -0.76 2.12 -0.16
CA LEU A 113 -1.66 1.11 -0.73
C LEU A 113 -2.91 1.72 -1.38
N ILE A 114 -3.50 2.76 -0.79
CA ILE A 114 -4.63 3.50 -1.38
C ILE A 114 -4.22 4.16 -2.69
N TYR A 115 -3.09 4.88 -2.70
CA TYR A 115 -2.56 5.51 -3.91
C TYR A 115 -2.28 4.48 -5.00
N TYR A 116 -1.62 3.38 -4.64
CA TYR A 116 -1.36 2.26 -5.54
C TYR A 116 -2.66 1.72 -6.14
N LYS A 117 -3.68 1.44 -5.31
CA LYS A 117 -4.96 0.92 -5.78
C LYS A 117 -5.67 1.89 -6.72
N ALA A 118 -5.70 3.17 -6.36
CA ALA A 118 -6.29 4.21 -7.18
C ALA A 118 -5.60 4.30 -8.55
N MET A 119 -4.27 4.25 -8.57
CA MET A 119 -3.48 4.24 -9.80
C MET A 119 -3.71 2.96 -10.62
N ALA A 120 -3.73 1.79 -9.99
CA ALA A 120 -3.97 0.51 -10.66
C ALA A 120 -5.34 0.47 -11.36
N ASN A 121 -6.36 1.12 -10.78
CA ASN A 121 -7.70 1.21 -11.38
C ASN A 121 -7.74 2.08 -12.66
N ILE A 122 -6.78 2.98 -12.85
CA ILE A 122 -6.72 3.89 -14.02
C ILE A 122 -5.54 3.58 -14.96
N SER A 123 -4.67 2.64 -14.60
CA SER A 123 -3.48 2.28 -15.35
C SER A 123 -3.77 1.28 -16.46
N GLU A 124 -2.89 1.25 -17.46
CA GLU A 124 -2.87 0.22 -18.50
C GLU A 124 -2.26 -1.09 -18.00
N ASP A 125 -2.59 -2.21 -18.65
CA ASP A 125 -2.03 -3.53 -18.35
C ASP A 125 -0.75 -3.80 -19.18
N THR A 126 0.24 -2.91 -19.06
CA THR A 126 1.56 -3.08 -19.67
C THR A 126 2.60 -3.48 -18.62
N ALA A 127 3.63 -4.22 -19.03
CA ALA A 127 4.73 -4.61 -18.14
C ALA A 127 5.44 -3.38 -17.53
N GLU A 128 5.59 -2.30 -18.31
CA GLU A 128 6.16 -1.04 -17.82
C GLU A 128 5.28 -0.41 -16.72
N ALA A 129 3.97 -0.34 -16.94
CA ALA A 129 3.03 0.18 -15.94
C ALA A 129 3.04 -0.68 -14.68
N GLN A 130 3.06 -2.01 -14.81
CA GLN A 130 3.19 -2.94 -13.69
C GLN A 130 4.46 -2.70 -12.87
N ASN A 131 5.62 -2.58 -13.54
CA ASN A 131 6.90 -2.32 -12.87
C ASN A 131 6.88 -1.02 -12.09
N ARG A 132 6.33 0.04 -12.69
CA ARG A 132 6.20 1.34 -12.05
C ARG A 132 5.27 1.27 -10.83
N LEU A 133 4.10 0.63 -10.97
CA LEU A 133 3.13 0.50 -9.88
C LEU A 133 3.69 -0.32 -8.71
N LEU A 134 4.31 -1.45 -8.99
CA LEU A 134 4.94 -2.28 -7.96
C LEU A 134 6.08 -1.54 -7.26
N SER A 135 6.92 -0.83 -8.01
CA SER A 135 8.00 -0.03 -7.42
C SER A 135 7.48 1.11 -6.54
N LEU A 136 6.32 1.71 -6.89
CA LEU A 136 5.65 2.70 -6.04
C LEU A 136 5.08 2.09 -4.75
N LEU A 137 4.60 0.86 -4.80
CA LEU A 137 3.99 0.17 -3.65
C LEU A 137 5.04 -0.19 -2.60
N PHE A 138 6.17 -0.75 -3.02
CA PHE A 138 7.21 -1.24 -2.12
C PHE A 138 8.33 -0.22 -1.87
N GLY A 139 8.41 0.85 -2.66
CA GLY A 139 9.45 1.88 -2.51
C GLY A 139 10.84 1.44 -3.00
N ASP A 140 10.93 0.25 -3.58
CA ASP A 140 12.15 -0.36 -4.08
C ASP A 140 11.98 -0.84 -5.52
N VAL A 141 13.10 -1.21 -6.16
CA VAL A 141 13.08 -1.68 -7.55
C VAL A 141 12.41 -3.05 -7.62
N VAL A 142 11.28 -3.11 -8.31
CA VAL A 142 10.56 -4.36 -8.60
C VAL A 142 10.51 -4.58 -10.09
N THR A 143 10.90 -5.78 -10.53
CA THR A 143 10.87 -6.16 -11.95
C THR A 143 9.87 -7.28 -12.18
N SER A 144 8.80 -6.97 -12.89
CA SER A 144 7.91 -7.94 -13.50
C SER A 144 8.46 -8.37 -14.86
N ILE A 145 8.45 -9.68 -15.08
CA ILE A 145 8.87 -10.33 -16.30
C ILE A 145 7.69 -11.17 -16.78
N GLY A 146 7.19 -10.88 -17.97
CA GLY A 146 6.27 -11.77 -18.67
C GLY A 146 7.03 -13.01 -19.11
N LEU A 147 6.71 -14.16 -18.52
CA LEU A 147 7.23 -15.45 -18.98
C LEU A 147 6.19 -16.10 -19.87
N GLU A 148 6.42 -16.02 -21.18
CA GLU A 148 5.67 -16.81 -22.16
C GLU A 148 6.16 -18.26 -22.08
N GLY A 149 5.32 -19.13 -21.52
CA GLY A 149 5.37 -20.59 -21.74
C GLY A 149 6.74 -21.27 -21.71
N ILE A 150 7.37 -21.44 -20.55
CA ILE A 150 8.45 -22.44 -20.37
C ILE A 150 7.88 -23.87 -20.34
N VAL A 151 6.83 -24.17 -21.11
CA VAL A 151 6.41 -25.52 -21.56
C VAL A 151 5.42 -25.31 -22.72
N PRO A 152 5.42 -26.14 -23.80
CA PRO A 152 4.54 -25.98 -24.97
C PRO A 152 3.02 -25.95 -24.70
N ASN A 153 2.57 -26.28 -23.47
CA ASN A 153 1.16 -26.29 -23.05
C ASN A 153 0.86 -25.32 -21.87
N GLY A 154 1.76 -24.38 -21.56
CA GLY A 154 1.72 -23.58 -20.33
C GLY A 154 0.73 -22.41 -20.33
N ILE A 155 0.08 -22.19 -19.18
CA ILE A 155 -0.65 -20.95 -18.86
C ILE A 155 0.35 -19.78 -18.79
N MET A 156 -0.01 -18.61 -19.32
CA MET A 156 0.82 -17.40 -19.23
C MET A 156 1.06 -17.04 -17.75
N LYS A 157 2.29 -16.70 -17.36
CA LYS A 157 2.62 -16.29 -16.00
C LYS A 157 3.43 -15.00 -15.96
N ILE A 158 3.11 -14.14 -14.99
CA ILE A 158 3.92 -12.97 -14.64
C ILE A 158 4.83 -13.37 -13.48
N ARG A 159 6.15 -13.27 -13.67
CA ARG A 159 7.11 -13.41 -12.58
C ARG A 159 7.48 -12.03 -12.05
N VAL A 160 7.33 -11.82 -10.75
CA VAL A 160 7.77 -10.60 -10.07
C VAL A 160 9.04 -10.90 -9.28
N ILE A 161 10.09 -10.12 -9.54
CA ILE A 161 11.38 -10.24 -8.86
C ILE A 161 11.52 -9.06 -7.92
N PHE A 162 11.68 -9.36 -6.63
CA PHE A 162 12.03 -8.43 -5.58
C PHE A 162 13.53 -8.53 -5.32
N TYR A 163 14.25 -7.41 -5.43
CA TYR A 163 15.68 -7.33 -5.11
C TYR A 163 15.94 -7.08 -3.61
N PHE A 164 14.99 -7.52 -2.77
CA PHE A 164 14.99 -7.40 -1.32
C PHE A 164 14.01 -8.43 -0.74
N TYR A 165 14.05 -8.62 0.58
CA TYR A 165 13.13 -9.52 1.27
C TYR A 165 11.94 -8.75 1.84
N LEU A 166 10.75 -9.14 1.40
CA LEU A 166 9.48 -8.63 1.90
C LEU A 166 9.20 -9.19 3.29
N SER A 167 8.65 -8.34 4.16
CA SER A 167 8.04 -8.76 5.41
C SER A 167 6.75 -9.56 5.18
N SER A 168 6.27 -10.28 6.20
CA SER A 168 5.07 -11.12 6.10
C SER A 168 3.82 -10.34 5.64
N TYR A 169 3.64 -9.09 6.09
CA TYR A 169 2.50 -8.28 5.66
C TYR A 169 2.67 -7.76 4.22
N GLU A 170 3.90 -7.44 3.79
CA GLU A 170 4.18 -7.00 2.41
C GLU A 170 3.96 -8.12 1.40
N ILE A 171 4.29 -9.36 1.77
CA ILE A 171 3.95 -10.56 1.00
C ILE A 171 2.42 -10.66 0.82
N GLU A 172 1.64 -10.43 1.88
CA GLU A 172 0.18 -10.45 1.78
C GLU A 172 -0.38 -9.27 0.98
N ILE A 173 0.22 -8.09 1.09
CA ILE A 173 -0.09 -6.95 0.21
C ILE A 173 0.16 -7.34 -1.25
N PHE A 174 1.31 -7.94 -1.57
CA PHE A 174 1.63 -8.38 -2.92
C PHE A 174 0.63 -9.41 -3.45
N LYS A 175 0.32 -10.45 -2.65
CA LYS A 175 -0.59 -11.53 -3.04
C LYS A 175 -2.01 -11.03 -3.34
N ASN A 176 -2.53 -10.13 -2.51
CA ASN A 176 -3.91 -9.66 -2.61
C ASN A 176 -4.06 -8.46 -3.54
N TYR A 177 -3.04 -7.60 -3.63
CA TYR A 177 -3.12 -6.30 -4.32
C TYR A 177 -1.97 -6.05 -5.29
N GLY A 178 -0.90 -6.83 -5.35
CA GLY A 178 0.30 -6.47 -6.15
C GLY A 178 0.08 -6.48 -7.66
N LEU A 179 -0.80 -7.33 -8.17
CA LEU A 179 -1.03 -7.52 -9.62
C LEU A 179 -2.50 -7.28 -9.99
N LEU A 180 -3.04 -6.12 -9.61
CA LEU A 180 -4.47 -5.81 -9.84
C LEU A 180 -4.83 -5.55 -11.30
N ASN A 181 -3.86 -5.15 -12.12
CA ASN A 181 -4.07 -4.93 -13.55
C ASN A 181 -3.90 -6.20 -14.39
N ARG A 182 -3.48 -7.33 -13.79
CA ARG A 182 -3.27 -8.62 -14.48
C ARG A 182 -4.54 -9.13 -15.18
N GLY A 183 -4.41 -9.47 -16.45
CA GLY A 183 -5.45 -10.16 -17.22
C GLY A 183 -5.92 -11.50 -16.64
N ALA A 184 -7.20 -11.83 -16.85
CA ALA A 184 -7.79 -13.08 -16.39
C ALA A 184 -7.12 -14.31 -17.03
N GLY A 185 -6.84 -15.34 -16.22
CA GLY A 185 -6.20 -16.57 -16.69
C GLY A 185 -4.68 -16.48 -16.85
N VAL A 186 -4.05 -15.35 -16.53
CA VAL A 186 -2.61 -15.22 -16.39
C VAL A 186 -2.25 -15.55 -14.94
N GLY A 187 -1.39 -16.54 -14.68
CA GLY A 187 -0.91 -16.83 -13.32
C GLY A 187 0.14 -15.84 -12.85
N TRP A 188 0.53 -15.90 -11.58
CA TRP A 188 1.68 -15.14 -11.08
C TRP A 188 2.62 -16.01 -10.28
N GLU A 189 3.86 -15.56 -10.21
CA GLU A 189 4.85 -16.07 -9.29
C GLU A 189 5.74 -14.93 -8.84
N TYR A 190 6.31 -15.05 -7.65
CA TYR A 190 7.34 -14.12 -7.22
C TYR A 190 8.59 -14.84 -6.75
N TYR A 191 9.69 -14.10 -6.82
CA TYR A 191 10.99 -14.52 -6.38
C TYR A 191 11.65 -13.35 -5.65
N GLN A 192 12.38 -13.65 -4.57
CA GLN A 192 13.03 -12.66 -3.74
C GLN A 192 14.51 -12.99 -3.71
N ILE A 193 15.35 -11.98 -3.91
CA ILE A 193 16.80 -12.11 -3.87
C ILE A 193 17.37 -10.80 -3.34
N ASP A 194 18.35 -10.86 -2.45
CA ASP A 194 19.13 -9.68 -2.05
C ASP A 194 20.50 -9.75 -2.75
N PRO A 195 20.75 -8.92 -3.79
CA PRO A 195 22.01 -8.97 -4.54
C PRO A 195 23.25 -8.72 -3.69
N ASP A 196 23.12 -7.97 -2.60
CA ASP A 196 24.24 -7.59 -1.73
C ASP A 196 24.62 -8.72 -0.77
N ARG A 197 23.77 -9.73 -0.62
CA ARG A 197 23.99 -10.88 0.28
C ARG A 197 24.08 -12.21 -0.44
N THR A 198 23.61 -12.28 -1.68
CA THR A 198 23.54 -13.53 -2.43
C THR A 198 24.83 -13.78 -3.20
N PHE A 199 25.32 -15.02 -3.17
CA PHE A 199 26.45 -15.48 -3.96
C PHE A 199 26.05 -15.66 -5.43
N GLY A 200 26.94 -15.25 -6.34
CA GLY A 200 26.80 -15.55 -7.76
C GLY A 200 28.12 -15.60 -8.53
N PHE A 201 27.99 -15.86 -9.82
CA PHE A 201 29.12 -15.99 -10.74
C PHE A 201 29.42 -14.66 -11.44
N ASP A 202 30.58 -14.58 -12.07
CA ASP A 202 30.98 -13.40 -12.83
C ASP A 202 29.91 -12.98 -13.86
N GLY A 203 29.59 -11.69 -13.88
CA GLY A 203 28.52 -11.11 -14.70
C GLY A 203 27.10 -11.16 -14.11
N SER A 204 26.87 -11.78 -12.94
CA SER A 204 25.51 -11.83 -12.35
C SER A 204 25.12 -10.61 -11.52
N GLY A 205 26.07 -9.73 -11.19
CA GLY A 205 25.84 -8.59 -10.28
C GLY A 205 25.64 -8.99 -8.81
N LEU A 206 26.00 -10.22 -8.45
CA LEU A 206 25.90 -10.78 -7.09
C LEU A 206 27.29 -10.85 -6.43
N GLN A 207 27.33 -11.26 -5.15
CA GLN A 207 28.58 -11.37 -4.40
C GLN A 207 29.46 -12.53 -4.89
N PRO A 208 30.79 -12.34 -4.98
CA PRO A 208 31.71 -13.39 -5.38
C PRO A 208 31.94 -14.42 -4.27
N PHE A 209 32.82 -15.40 -4.53
CA PHE A 209 33.17 -16.44 -3.57
C PHE A 209 33.57 -15.87 -2.20
N ASN A 210 33.03 -16.50 -1.15
CA ASN A 210 33.24 -16.15 0.26
C ASN A 210 32.75 -14.74 0.66
N GLN A 211 31.89 -14.09 -0.13
CA GLN A 211 31.30 -12.78 0.19
C GLN A 211 29.77 -12.80 0.31
N GLY A 212 29.10 -13.81 -0.23
CA GLY A 212 27.65 -14.02 -0.10
C GLY A 212 27.27 -15.45 0.23
N THR A 213 26.00 -15.67 0.55
CA THR A 213 25.40 -17.00 0.77
C THR A 213 24.59 -17.43 -0.45
N PHE A 214 24.41 -18.73 -0.65
CA PHE A 214 23.43 -19.20 -1.62
C PHE A 214 22.05 -18.67 -1.27
N ASP A 215 21.25 -18.36 -2.30
CA ASP A 215 19.91 -17.89 -2.08
C ASP A 215 19.05 -19.00 -1.44
N GLY A 216 18.34 -18.62 -0.37
CA GLY A 216 17.47 -19.50 0.39
C GLY A 216 16.03 -19.49 -0.08
N TYR A 217 15.65 -18.60 -0.99
CA TYR A 217 14.26 -18.43 -1.41
C TYR A 217 13.98 -19.15 -2.72
N GLY A 218 12.85 -19.87 -2.76
CA GLY A 218 12.33 -20.49 -3.97
C GLY A 218 11.37 -19.56 -4.71
N ILE A 219 11.06 -19.92 -5.96
CA ILE A 219 9.94 -19.30 -6.68
C ILE A 219 8.63 -19.70 -5.98
N VAL A 220 7.83 -18.72 -5.61
CA VAL A 220 6.52 -18.92 -5.00
C VAL A 220 5.45 -18.69 -6.06
N GLN A 221 4.61 -19.68 -6.31
CA GLN A 221 3.55 -19.58 -7.30
C GLN A 221 2.21 -19.21 -6.67
N GLY A 222 1.40 -18.44 -7.40
CA GLY A 222 0.03 -18.15 -7.06
C GLY A 222 -0.90 -18.22 -8.27
N ALA A 223 -2.18 -18.40 -7.96
CA ALA A 223 -3.24 -18.48 -8.95
C ALA A 223 -3.69 -17.08 -9.43
#